data_AF-M9QTQ2-F1
#
_entry.id   AF-M9QTQ2-F1
#
_cell.length_a   1.000
_cell.length_b   1.000
_cell.length_c   1.000
_cell.angle_alpha   90.00
_cell.angle_beta   90.00
_cell.angle_gamma   90.00
#
_symmetry.space_group_name_H-M   'P 1'
#
loop_
_entity.id
_entity.type
_entity.pdbx_description
1 polymer ?
#
loop_
_entity_poly.entity_id
_entity_poly.type
_entity_poly.pdbx_seq_one_letter_code
_entity_poly.pdbx_strand_id
1 'polypeptide(L)'
;MRDLCLDQREMASGSSRVEARADAEMALYNELWQACAGPLVAVPRQGERVFYFPQGHIEQVEASTNQVANQQMPLYNLPSKILCRVINVQLKAEPDTDEVFAQITLLPEANQDEDSLDKEPPPPPP
;
A
#
# COMPACT_ATOMS: atom_id res chain seq x y z
N MET A 1 -46.55 23.35 -26.84
CA MET A 1 -45.11 23.53 -27.10
C MET A 1 -44.43 23.33 -25.75
N ARG A 2 -44.39 22.12 -25.17
CA ARG A 2 -43.66 20.89 -25.54
C ARG A 2 -42.16 21.16 -25.77
N ASP A 3 -41.35 20.50 -24.94
CA ASP A 3 -39.89 20.26 -24.99
C ASP A 3 -38.93 21.20 -24.25
N LEU A 4 -38.87 21.05 -22.92
CA LEU A 4 -37.70 21.44 -22.10
C LEU A 4 -37.55 20.60 -20.81
N CYS A 5 -37.96 19.34 -20.82
CA CYS A 5 -37.83 18.43 -19.67
C CYS A 5 -37.15 17.09 -20.03
N LEU A 6 -36.12 17.14 -20.87
CA LEU A 6 -34.93 16.29 -20.72
C LEU A 6 -33.89 17.25 -20.14
N ASP A 7 -33.36 17.12 -18.92
CA ASP A 7 -32.39 16.09 -18.54
C ASP A 7 -32.05 16.26 -17.04
N GLN A 8 -32.84 15.67 -16.14
CA GLN A 8 -32.50 15.69 -14.70
C GLN A 8 -32.52 14.30 -14.06
N ARG A 9 -33.03 13.29 -14.77
CA ARG A 9 -33.11 11.90 -14.28
C ARG A 9 -31.96 11.01 -14.78
N GLU A 10 -31.15 11.50 -15.72
CA GLU A 10 -29.98 10.78 -16.26
C GLU A 10 -28.69 11.03 -15.46
N MET A 11 -28.58 12.19 -14.79
CA MET A 11 -27.39 12.63 -14.05
C MET A 11 -27.08 11.78 -12.80
N ALA A 12 -28.09 11.25 -12.10
CA ALA A 12 -27.91 10.43 -10.90
C ALA A 12 -27.60 8.96 -11.22
N SER A 13 -28.12 8.44 -12.34
CA SER A 13 -27.86 7.06 -12.80
C SER A 13 -26.54 6.93 -13.56
N GLY A 14 -26.02 8.03 -14.12
CA GLY A 14 -24.69 8.07 -14.74
C GLY A 14 -23.57 7.99 -13.70
N SER A 15 -23.72 8.65 -12.55
CA SER A 15 -22.70 8.72 -11.49
C SER A 15 -22.36 7.34 -10.91
N SER A 16 -23.37 6.57 -10.51
CA SER A 16 -23.17 5.26 -9.88
C SER A 16 -22.58 4.21 -10.82
N ARG A 17 -22.85 4.34 -12.13
CA ARG A 17 -22.32 3.43 -13.16
C ARG A 17 -20.87 3.76 -13.51
N VAL A 18 -20.48 5.04 -13.43
CA VAL A 18 -19.08 5.48 -13.61
C VAL A 18 -18.23 5.05 -12.40
N GLU A 19 -18.73 5.22 -11.18
CA GLU A 19 -18.07 4.74 -9.95
C GLU A 19 -17.88 3.21 -9.96
N ALA A 20 -18.94 2.44 -10.24
CA ALA A 20 -18.84 0.98 -10.31
C ALA A 20 -17.86 0.50 -11.41
N ARG A 21 -17.74 1.24 -12.51
CA ARG A 21 -16.75 0.92 -13.56
C ARG A 21 -15.33 1.24 -13.11
N ALA A 22 -15.12 2.36 -12.43
CA ALA A 22 -13.82 2.73 -11.88
C ALA A 22 -13.36 1.74 -10.80
N ASP A 23 -14.28 1.29 -9.93
CA ASP A 23 -13.99 0.28 -8.92
C ASP A 23 -13.60 -1.07 -9.56
N ALA A 24 -14.29 -1.49 -10.62
CA ALA A 24 -13.96 -2.70 -11.36
C ALA A 24 -12.61 -2.59 -12.08
N GLU A 25 -12.30 -1.43 -12.66
CA GLU A 25 -11.01 -1.17 -13.29
C GLU A 25 -9.86 -1.18 -12.27
N MET A 26 -10.08 -0.58 -11.09
CA MET A 26 -9.12 -0.60 -9.99
C MET A 26 -8.90 -2.01 -9.44
N ALA A 27 -9.96 -2.81 -9.30
CA ALA A 27 -9.86 -4.20 -8.88
C ALA A 27 -9.04 -5.03 -9.89
N LEU A 28 -9.33 -4.88 -11.19
CA LEU A 28 -8.59 -5.54 -12.25
C LEU A 28 -7.11 -5.11 -12.28
N TYR A 29 -6.83 -3.81 -12.09
CA TYR A 29 -5.46 -3.31 -12.02
C TYR A 29 -4.70 -3.94 -10.86
N ASN A 30 -5.31 -4.05 -9.68
CA ASN A 30 -4.69 -4.67 -8.51
C ASN A 30 -4.40 -6.17 -8.72
N GLU A 31 -5.33 -6.90 -9.35
CA GLU A 31 -5.11 -8.32 -9.68
C GLU A 31 -3.97 -8.51 -10.68
N LEU A 32 -3.92 -7.67 -11.73
CA LEU A 32 -2.84 -7.69 -12.70
C LEU A 32 -1.49 -7.39 -12.05
N TRP A 33 -1.43 -6.35 -11.22
CA TRP A 33 -0.21 -5.98 -10.50
C TRP A 33 0.29 -7.15 -9.64
N GLN A 34 -0.60 -7.83 -8.90
CA GLN A 34 -0.23 -9.00 -8.09
C GLN A 34 0.26 -10.18 -8.94
N ALA A 35 -0.38 -10.43 -10.09
CA ALA A 35 0.06 -11.46 -11.02
C ALA A 35 1.47 -11.17 -11.57
N CYS A 36 1.80 -9.91 -11.81
CA CYS A 36 3.13 -9.47 -12.26
C CYS A 36 4.18 -9.53 -11.13
N ALA A 37 3.82 -9.15 -9.90
CA ALA A 37 4.73 -9.13 -8.75
C ALA A 37 5.14 -10.54 -8.31
N GLY A 38 4.25 -11.52 -8.50
CA GLY A 38 4.50 -12.94 -8.26
C GLY A 38 3.92 -13.46 -6.94
N PRO A 39 3.79 -14.79 -6.79
CA PRO A 39 2.99 -15.41 -5.73
C PRO A 39 3.57 -15.29 -4.32
N LEU A 40 4.83 -14.84 -4.20
CA LEU A 40 5.51 -14.64 -2.91
C LEU A 40 5.41 -13.19 -2.42
N VAL A 41 4.80 -12.30 -3.20
CA VAL A 41 4.67 -10.89 -2.84
C VAL A 41 3.38 -10.67 -2.05
N ALA A 42 3.51 -10.06 -0.88
CA ALA A 42 2.39 -9.59 -0.08
C ALA A 42 2.60 -8.11 0.25
N VAL A 43 1.64 -7.27 -0.14
CA VAL A 43 1.66 -5.84 0.15
C VAL A 43 0.73 -5.57 1.34
N PRO A 44 1.17 -4.86 2.38
CA PRO A 44 0.33 -4.57 3.53
C PRO A 44 -0.84 -3.65 3.14
N ARG A 45 -1.94 -3.71 3.89
CA ARG A 45 -3.11 -2.84 3.67
C ARG A 45 -2.93 -1.51 4.38
N GLN A 46 -3.56 -0.47 3.84
CA GLN A 46 -3.66 0.82 4.51
C GLN A 46 -4.31 0.64 5.89
N GLY A 47 -3.74 1.27 6.92
CA GLY A 47 -4.17 1.18 8.31
C GLY A 47 -3.52 0.05 9.12
N GLU A 48 -2.88 -0.94 8.47
CA GLU A 48 -2.17 -2.01 9.18
C GLU A 48 -0.95 -1.48 9.95
N ARG A 49 -0.59 -2.17 11.03
CA ARG A 49 0.66 -1.96 11.77
C ARG A 49 1.70 -2.96 11.24
N VAL A 50 2.87 -2.45 10.88
CA VAL A 50 3.96 -3.24 10.27
C VAL A 50 5.30 -2.86 10.90
N PHE A 51 6.25 -3.79 10.88
CA PHE A 51 7.65 -3.46 11.18
C PHE A 51 8.40 -3.06 9.91
N TYR A 52 9.00 -1.87 9.94
CA TYR A 52 9.99 -1.44 8.96
C TYR A 52 11.38 -1.85 9.43
N PHE A 53 12.13 -2.55 8.57
CA PHE A 53 13.50 -2.98 8.83
C PHE A 53 14.46 -2.16 7.93
N PRO A 54 15.15 -1.13 8.48
CA PRO A 54 16.06 -0.29 7.69
C PRO A 54 17.15 -1.11 6.97
N GLN A 55 17.63 -2.20 7.59
CA GLN A 55 18.63 -3.08 6.98
C GLN A 55 18.12 -3.74 5.70
N GLY A 56 16.92 -4.32 5.71
CA GLY A 56 16.34 -4.96 4.52
C GLY A 56 16.10 -3.95 3.39
N HIS A 57 15.80 -2.69 3.72
CA HIS A 57 15.70 -1.63 2.73
C HIS A 57 17.05 -1.31 2.08
N ILE A 58 18.14 -1.26 2.86
CA ILE A 58 19.50 -1.07 2.33
C ILE A 58 19.86 -2.22 1.39
N GLU A 59 19.62 -3.47 1.80
CA GLU A 59 19.87 -4.66 0.98
C GLU A 59 19.10 -4.59 -0.37
N GLN A 60 17.85 -4.12 -0.36
CA GLN A 60 17.08 -3.91 -1.58
C GLN A 60 17.68 -2.83 -2.49
N VAL A 61 18.10 -1.69 -1.92
CA VAL A 61 18.72 -0.59 -2.67
C VAL A 61 20.04 -1.03 -3.31
N GLU A 62 20.88 -1.77 -2.58
CA GLU A 62 22.12 -2.34 -3.11
C GLU A 62 21.84 -3.29 -4.28
N ALA A 63 20.86 -4.18 -4.14
CA ALA A 63 20.47 -5.11 -5.19
C ALA A 63 19.95 -4.40 -6.45
N SER A 64 19.18 -3.32 -6.30
CA SER A 64 18.59 -2.58 -7.43
C SER A 64 19.59 -1.68 -8.18
N THR A 65 20.59 -1.14 -7.49
CA THR A 65 21.51 -0.15 -8.06
C THR A 65 22.83 -0.76 -8.55
N ASN A 66 23.10 -2.03 -8.24
CA ASN A 66 24.41 -2.68 -8.40
C ASN A 66 25.56 -1.88 -7.75
N GLN A 67 25.25 -1.02 -6.78
CA GLN A 67 26.23 -0.28 -6.00
C GLN A 67 26.50 -1.06 -4.72
N VAL A 68 27.74 -1.47 -4.53
CA VAL A 68 28.22 -1.90 -3.21
C VAL A 68 28.17 -0.67 -2.31
N ALA A 69 27.57 -0.74 -1.11
CA ALA A 69 27.64 0.34 -0.11
C ALA A 69 29.08 0.51 0.42
N ASN A 70 29.99 0.93 -0.46
CA ASN A 70 31.38 1.21 -0.15
C ASN A 70 31.57 2.69 0.25
N GLN A 71 30.48 3.45 0.31
CA GLN A 71 30.46 4.79 0.88
C GLN A 71 30.31 4.66 2.40
N GLN A 72 31.17 5.36 3.16
CA GLN A 72 31.02 5.47 4.61
C GLN A 72 29.63 6.01 4.93
N MET A 73 28.70 5.13 5.28
CA MET A 73 27.38 5.56 5.73
C MET A 73 27.54 6.29 7.07
N PRO A 74 26.93 7.47 7.23
CA PRO A 74 26.87 8.12 8.52
C PRO A 74 26.28 7.15 9.55
N LEU A 75 26.86 7.12 10.75
CA LEU A 75 26.34 6.32 11.85
C LEU A 75 25.01 6.92 12.32
N TYR A 76 23.92 6.41 11.77
CA TYR A 76 22.58 6.66 12.29
C TYR A 76 22.31 5.65 13.41
N ASN A 77 22.01 6.13 14.62
CA ASN A 77 21.62 5.28 15.74
C ASN A 77 20.16 4.82 15.58
N LEU A 78 19.87 4.14 14.47
CA LEU A 78 18.55 3.63 14.14
C LEU A 78 18.33 2.27 14.81
N PRO A 79 17.12 2.01 15.34
CA PRO A 79 16.77 0.68 15.80
C PRO A 79 16.71 -0.31 14.62
N SER A 80 16.89 -1.60 14.90
CA SER A 80 16.86 -2.66 13.87
C SER A 80 15.47 -2.87 13.24
N LYS A 81 14.41 -2.48 13.96
CA LYS A 81 13.02 -2.45 13.47
C LYS A 81 12.29 -1.24 14.03
N ILE A 82 11.32 -0.73 13.27
CA ILE A 82 10.46 0.40 13.67
C ILE A 82 9.02 -0.01 13.44
N LEU A 83 8.19 0.06 14.49
CA LEU A 83 6.76 -0.17 14.38
C LEU A 83 6.10 1.05 13.73
N CYS A 84 5.43 0.81 12.61
CA CYS A 84 4.80 1.84 11.79
C CYS A 84 3.35 1.50 11.52
N ARG A 85 2.54 2.53 11.26
CA ARG A 85 1.25 2.41 10.59
C ARG A 85 1.40 2.68 9.10
N VAL A 86 0.74 1.88 8.28
CA VAL A 86 0.63 2.12 6.84
C VAL A 86 -0.37 3.23 6.59
N ILE A 87 0.11 4.39 6.12
CA ILE A 87 -0.73 5.56 5.82
C ILE A 87 -1.27 5.52 4.41
N ASN A 88 -0.51 4.96 3.47
CA ASN A 88 -0.90 4.89 2.07
C ASN A 88 -0.14 3.77 1.34
N VAL A 89 -0.79 3.18 0.33
CA VAL A 89 -0.23 2.16 -0.54
C VAL A 89 -0.60 2.50 -1.97
N GLN A 90 0.39 2.60 -2.86
CA GLN A 90 0.18 2.80 -4.29
C GLN A 90 0.90 1.72 -5.07
N LEU A 91 0.15 0.94 -5.83
CA LEU A 91 0.68 -0.05 -6.76
C LEU A 91 1.00 0.66 -8.08
N LYS A 92 2.22 0.47 -8.58
CA LYS A 92 2.75 1.15 -9.77
C LYS A 92 3.58 0.19 -10.62
N ALA A 93 3.83 0.60 -11.86
CA ALA A 93 4.81 0.00 -12.74
C ALA A 93 5.68 1.11 -13.33
N GLU A 94 6.98 0.87 -13.50
CA GLU A 94 7.85 1.82 -14.21
C GLU A 94 7.48 1.85 -15.70
N PRO A 95 7.31 3.04 -16.31
CA PRO A 95 6.71 3.17 -17.63
C PRO A 95 7.60 2.65 -18.77
N ASP A 96 8.91 2.56 -18.52
CA ASP A 96 9.89 2.13 -19.53
C ASP A 96 10.27 0.64 -19.40
N THR A 97 10.15 0.05 -18.21
CA THR A 97 10.61 -1.32 -17.91
C THR A 97 9.50 -2.29 -17.57
N ASP A 98 8.28 -1.80 -17.34
CA ASP A 98 7.14 -2.55 -16.81
C ASP A 98 7.42 -3.22 -15.44
N GLU A 99 8.48 -2.80 -14.75
CA GLU A 99 8.82 -3.32 -13.42
C GLU A 99 7.78 -2.83 -12.41
N VAL A 100 7.06 -3.77 -11.80
CA VAL A 100 6.04 -3.46 -10.81
C VAL A 100 6.66 -3.16 -9.44
N PHE A 101 6.18 -2.10 -8.79
CA PHE A 101 6.61 -1.72 -7.45
C PHE A 101 5.45 -1.16 -6.61
N ALA A 102 5.58 -1.26 -5.29
CA ALA A 102 4.62 -0.70 -4.34
C ALA A 102 5.25 0.46 -3.58
N GLN A 103 4.65 1.65 -3.69
CA GLN A 103 5.02 2.79 -2.87
C GLN A 103 4.20 2.76 -1.59
N ILE A 104 4.88 2.53 -0.47
CA ILE A 104 4.27 2.44 0.86
C ILE A 104 4.69 3.64 1.69
N THR A 105 3.71 4.40 2.21
CA THR A 105 3.96 5.51 3.13
C THR A 105 3.74 5.03 4.56
N LEU A 106 4.78 5.14 5.39
CA LEU A 106 4.78 4.69 6.77
C LEU A 106 4.83 5.87 7.74
N LEU A 107 4.06 5.78 8.83
CA LEU A 107 4.16 6.68 9.97
C LEU A 107 4.61 5.88 11.19
N PRO A 108 5.77 6.19 11.81
CA PRO A 108 6.19 5.55 13.05
C PRO A 108 5.14 5.72 14.15
N GLU A 109 4.81 4.65 14.85
CA GLU A 109 3.92 4.69 16.01
C GLU A 109 4.63 5.37 17.19
N ALA A 110 3.88 6.15 17.98
CA ALA A 110 4.45 6.79 19.17
C ALA A 110 4.86 5.77 20.25
N ASN A 111 4.10 4.67 20.34
CA ASN A 111 4.46 3.52 21.16
C ASN A 111 5.05 2.40 20.29
N GLN A 112 6.27 1.97 20.63
CA GLN A 112 7.01 0.90 19.96
C GLN A 112 6.84 -0.47 20.65
N ASP A 113 6.02 -0.58 21.70
CA ASP A 113 5.73 -1.83 22.40
C ASP A 113 4.88 -2.78 21.53
N GLU A 114 5.38 -4.00 21.33
CA GLU A 114 4.71 -5.05 20.55
C GLU A 114 3.45 -5.58 21.27
N ASP A 115 3.47 -5.67 22.60
CA ASP A 115 2.38 -6.24 23.41
C ASP A 115 1.08 -5.39 23.43
N SER A 116 1.12 -4.20 22.84
CA SER A 116 -0.07 -3.36 22.64
C SER A 116 -0.91 -3.79 21.43
N LEU A 117 -0.47 -4.78 20.66
CA LEU A 117 -1.06 -5.18 19.38
C LEU A 117 -2.33 -6.03 19.55
N ASP A 118 -2.43 -6.86 20.59
CA ASP A 118 -3.53 -7.80 20.77
C ASP A 118 -3.95 -7.91 22.23
N LYS A 119 -5.05 -7.24 22.59
CA LYS A 119 -5.82 -7.58 23.78
C LYS A 119 -7.29 -7.69 23.41
N GLU A 120 -7.63 -8.65 22.54
CA GLU A 120 -9.01 -9.11 22.43
C GLU A 120 -9.35 -9.87 23.73
N PRO A 121 -10.38 -9.45 24.49
CA PRO A 121 -10.78 -10.17 25.69
C PRO A 121 -11.22 -11.59 25.31
N PRO A 122 -10.87 -12.61 26.13
CA PRO A 122 -11.26 -13.98 25.85
C PRO A 122 -12.79 -14.08 25.71
N PRO A 123 -13.31 -14.90 24.77
CA PRO A 123 -14.75 -15.08 24.62
C PRO A 123 -15.36 -15.59 25.93
N PRO A 124 -16.58 -15.15 26.30
CA PRO A 124 -17.22 -15.58 27.54
C PRO A 124 -17.42 -17.10 27.54
N PRO A 125 -17.23 -17.77 28.69
CA PRO A 125 -17.46 -19.21 28.80
C PRO A 125 -18.94 -19.55 28.53
N PRO A 126 -19.23 -20.78 28.04
CA PRO A 126 -20.58 -21.24 27.69
C PRO A 126 -21.53 -21.32 28.89
#